data_AF-A0AAE1ASA3-F1
#
_entry.id   AF-A0AAE1ASA3-F1
#
_cell.length_a   1.000
_cell.length_b   1.000
_cell.length_c   1.000
_cell.angle_alpha   90.00
_cell.angle_beta   90.00
_cell.angle_gamma   90.00
#
_symmetry.space_group_name_H-M   'P 1'
#
loop_
_entity.id
_entity.type
_entity.pdbx_description
1 polymer ?
#
loop_
_entity_poly.entity_id
_entity_poly.type
_entity_poly.pdbx_seq_one_letter_code
_entity_poly.pdbx_strand_id
1 'polypeptide(L)'
;MLAALIECKPVARRRPRQNENVAELHVYSYSYEVNVVRDAAAVPIQFCTKALVSVFGITESRVKRIRSSVGKEDRSGKYFSSQRFIIKRIFTCKVNIAFGYHRKDTCSSCDRVNVDIQAASPEQLGNLVQQKELHLRKAQVFYDCKRVAKQMA
;
A
#
# COMPACT_ATOMS: atom_id res chain seq x y z
N MET A 1 -4.54 3.90 9.62
CA MET A 1 -5.54 4.28 8.59
C MET A 1 -4.87 5.21 7.58
N LEU A 2 -4.55 4.75 6.37
CA LEU A 2 -3.86 5.57 5.36
C LEU A 2 -4.67 6.80 4.92
N ALA A 3 -6.00 6.73 4.99
CA ALA A 3 -6.88 7.85 4.68
C ALA A 3 -6.71 9.03 5.64
N ALA A 4 -6.30 8.79 6.89
CA ALA A 4 -6.02 9.86 7.86
C ALA A 4 -4.77 10.67 7.50
N LEU A 5 -3.95 10.17 6.57
CA LEU A 5 -2.77 10.83 6.05
C LEU A 5 -3.08 11.65 4.79
N ILE A 6 -4.33 11.65 4.31
CA ILE A 6 -4.73 12.30 3.07
C ILE A 6 -5.74 13.38 3.41
N GLU A 7 -5.37 14.62 3.18
CA GLU A 7 -6.26 15.76 3.31
C GLU A 7 -6.75 16.17 1.91
N CYS A 8 -8.06 16.40 1.78
CA CYS A 8 -8.72 16.71 0.52
C CYS A 8 -9.26 18.13 0.59
N LYS A 9 -8.77 19.01 -0.29
CA LYS A 9 -9.15 20.43 -0.34
C LYS A 9 -9.77 20.76 -1.70
N PRO A 10 -10.84 21.58 -1.76
CA PRO A 10 -11.34 22.07 -3.04
C PRO A 10 -10.25 22.88 -3.74
N VAL A 11 -10.17 22.78 -5.06
CA VAL A 11 -9.17 23.53 -5.84
C VAL A 11 -9.52 25.01 -5.79
N ALA A 12 -8.71 25.79 -5.06
CA ALA A 12 -8.95 27.22 -4.85
C ALA A 12 -8.65 28.07 -6.10
N ARG A 13 -7.61 27.71 -6.86
CA ARG A 13 -7.21 28.40 -8.10
C ARG A 13 -6.65 27.40 -9.09
N ARG A 14 -7.05 27.53 -10.36
CA ARG A 14 -6.53 26.73 -11.47
C ARG A 14 -5.50 27.56 -12.22
N ARG A 15 -4.36 26.96 -12.56
CA ARG A 15 -3.39 27.54 -13.50
C ARG A 15 -3.49 26.76 -14.81
N PRO A 16 -4.47 27.08 -15.69
CA PRO A 16 -4.65 26.36 -16.93
C PRO A 16 -3.38 26.50 -17.78
N ARG A 17 -2.80 25.35 -18.16
CA ARG A 17 -1.69 25.28 -19.13
C ARG A 17 -2.20 24.91 -20.54
N GLN A 18 -3.46 24.49 -20.63
CA GLN A 18 -4.19 24.10 -21.83
C GLN A 18 -5.60 24.68 -21.76
N ASN A 19 -6.28 24.74 -22.91
CA ASN A 19 -7.69 25.17 -22.98
C ASN A 19 -8.59 24.27 -22.12
N GLU A 20 -9.59 24.87 -21.48
CA GLU A 20 -10.49 24.19 -20.53
C GLU A 20 -11.23 22.99 -21.15
N ASN A 21 -11.53 23.06 -22.45
CA ASN A 21 -12.23 21.99 -23.18
C ASN A 21 -11.38 20.72 -23.38
N VAL A 22 -10.06 20.79 -23.15
CA VAL A 22 -9.12 19.67 -23.34
C VAL A 22 -8.57 19.17 -21.99
N ALA A 23 -8.58 20.02 -20.96
CA ALA A 23 -7.97 19.70 -19.68
C ALA A 23 -8.89 18.81 -18.82
N GLU A 24 -8.36 17.70 -18.29
CA GLU A 24 -9.01 16.96 -17.22
C GLU A 24 -8.96 17.78 -15.92
N LEU A 25 -10.00 18.57 -15.69
CA LEU A 25 -10.07 19.47 -14.54
C LEU A 25 -10.40 18.71 -13.26
N HIS A 26 -9.46 18.68 -12.33
CA HIS A 26 -9.73 18.17 -10.99
C HIS A 26 -10.54 19.18 -10.17
N VAL A 27 -11.56 18.68 -9.47
CA VAL A 27 -12.38 19.46 -8.52
C VAL A 27 -11.67 19.59 -7.17
N TYR A 28 -10.86 18.58 -6.83
CA TYR A 28 -10.17 18.49 -5.54
C TYR A 28 -8.66 18.37 -5.72
N SER A 29 -7.94 18.90 -4.73
CA SER A 29 -6.52 18.74 -4.51
C SER A 29 -6.29 17.89 -3.27
N TYR A 30 -5.18 17.14 -3.25
CA TYR A 30 -4.88 16.20 -2.16
C TYR A 30 -3.49 16.49 -1.59
N SER A 31 -3.40 16.76 -0.29
CA SER A 31 -2.17 16.84 0.50
C SER A 31 -1.95 15.55 1.29
N TYR A 32 -0.69 15.19 1.54
CA TYR A 32 -0.32 14.01 2.33
C TYR A 32 0.47 14.44 3.55
N GLU A 33 0.00 14.11 4.74
CA GLU A 33 0.63 14.51 5.99
C GLU A 33 0.78 13.33 6.95
N VAL A 34 1.91 13.26 7.63
CA VAL A 34 2.23 12.27 8.67
C VAL A 34 2.88 13.01 9.81
N ASN A 35 2.41 12.72 11.01
CA ASN A 35 3.01 13.24 12.23
C ASN A 35 4.26 12.43 12.57
N VAL A 36 5.38 13.11 12.69
CA VAL A 36 6.65 12.53 13.13
C VAL A 36 6.98 13.14 14.49
N VAL A 37 7.42 12.29 15.43
CA VAL A 37 7.87 12.75 16.74
C VAL A 37 9.31 13.22 16.61
N ARG A 38 9.56 14.49 16.92
CA ARG A 38 10.89 15.10 17.03
C ARG A 38 10.94 15.87 18.35
N ASP A 39 11.98 15.65 19.15
CA ASP A 39 12.21 16.39 20.40
C ASP A 39 10.97 16.43 21.31
N ALA A 40 10.32 15.27 21.48
CA ALA A 40 9.07 15.06 22.24
C ALA A 40 7.82 15.79 21.70
N ALA A 41 7.90 16.47 20.55
CA ALA A 41 6.76 17.09 19.87
C ALA A 41 6.36 16.32 18.59
N ALA A 42 5.06 16.17 18.34
CA ALA A 42 4.55 15.62 17.10
C ALA A 42 4.41 16.74 16.05
N VAL A 43 5.24 16.70 15.01
CA VAL A 43 5.25 17.70 13.93
C VAL A 43 4.71 17.07 12.64
N PRO A 44 3.73 17.68 11.96
CA PRO A 44 3.25 17.21 10.67
C PRO A 44 4.30 17.50 9.59
N ILE A 45 4.66 16.49 8.82
CA ILE A 45 5.51 16.61 7.64
C ILE A 45 4.65 16.37 6.40
N GLN A 46 4.90 17.11 5.33
CA GLN A 46 4.22 16.88 4.04
C GLN A 46 4.99 15.88 3.18
N PHE A 47 4.24 15.00 2.51
CA PHE A 47 4.78 13.96 1.64
C PHE A 47 4.27 14.10 0.22
N CYS A 48 5.10 13.69 -0.74
CA CYS A 48 4.61 13.43 -2.08
C CYS A 48 3.95 12.05 -2.15
N THR A 49 3.15 11.81 -3.19
CA THR A 49 2.48 10.51 -3.40
C THR A 49 3.47 9.35 -3.53
N LYS A 50 4.63 9.59 -4.16
CA LYS A 50 5.69 8.57 -4.30
C LYS A 50 6.30 8.18 -2.95
N ALA A 51 6.50 9.16 -2.06
CA ALA A 51 6.98 8.90 -0.70
C ALA A 51 5.96 8.07 0.08
N LEU A 52 4.66 8.38 -0.05
CA LEU A 52 3.59 7.58 0.57
C LEU A 52 3.61 6.12 0.09
N VAL A 53 3.79 5.90 -1.22
CA VAL A 53 3.92 4.56 -1.83
C VAL A 53 5.13 3.83 -1.27
N SER A 54 6.29 4.49 -1.22
CA SER A 54 7.56 3.92 -0.76
C SER A 54 7.55 3.56 0.73
N VAL A 55 7.04 4.46 1.58
CA VAL A 55 7.09 4.29 3.04
C VAL A 55 6.05 3.28 3.52
N PHE A 56 4.84 3.32 2.95
CA PHE A 56 3.74 2.47 3.41
C PHE A 56 3.56 1.19 2.58
N GLY A 57 4.40 0.96 1.56
CA GLY A 57 4.35 -0.25 0.73
C GLY A 57 3.03 -0.41 -0.03
N ILE A 58 2.41 0.70 -0.45
CA ILE A 58 1.11 0.69 -1.12
C ILE A 58 1.24 1.02 -2.59
N THR A 59 0.47 0.34 -3.45
CA THR A 59 0.44 0.66 -4.90
C THR A 59 -0.18 2.03 -5.18
N GLU A 60 0.22 2.70 -6.26
CA GLU A 60 -0.42 3.96 -6.68
C GLU A 60 -1.93 3.81 -6.96
N SER A 61 -2.34 2.68 -7.53
CA SER A 61 -3.75 2.34 -7.75
C SER A 61 -4.55 2.27 -6.44
N ARG A 62 -3.87 1.96 -5.32
CA ARG A 62 -4.47 2.01 -3.99
C ARG A 62 -4.69 3.45 -3.54
N VAL A 63 -3.69 4.31 -3.71
CA VAL A 63 -3.79 5.73 -3.36
C VAL A 63 -4.89 6.42 -4.17
N LYS A 64 -4.97 6.15 -5.48
CA LYS A 64 -6.05 6.64 -6.35
C LYS A 64 -7.43 6.25 -5.82
N ARG A 65 -7.62 4.98 -5.45
CA ARG A 65 -8.90 4.51 -4.86
C ARG A 65 -9.25 5.21 -3.54
N ILE A 66 -8.27 5.49 -2.70
CA ILE A 66 -8.50 6.22 -1.44
C ILE A 66 -8.91 7.67 -1.75
N ARG A 67 -8.20 8.36 -2.66
CA ARG A 67 -8.57 9.72 -3.11
C ARG A 67 -10.02 9.81 -3.60
N SER A 68 -10.42 8.88 -4.47
CA SER A 68 -11.80 8.80 -5.00
C SER A 68 -12.85 8.50 -3.95
N SER A 69 -12.44 8.00 -2.78
CA SER A 69 -13.34 7.69 -1.66
C SER A 69 -13.41 8.84 -0.66
N VAL A 70 -12.32 9.62 -0.50
CA VAL A 70 -12.26 10.80 0.38
C VAL A 70 -12.94 12.02 -0.25
N GLY A 71 -12.84 12.18 -1.57
CA GLY A 71 -13.42 13.33 -2.29
C GLY A 71 -14.90 13.20 -2.69
N LYS A 72 -15.70 12.38 -1.99
CA LYS A 72 -17.14 12.25 -2.29
C LYS A 72 -17.96 13.04 -1.25
N GLU A 73 -18.70 14.02 -1.74
CA GLU A 73 -19.72 14.73 -0.97
C GLU A 73 -20.97 13.85 -0.78
N ASP A 74 -21.62 13.96 0.39
CA ASP A 74 -22.95 13.38 0.61
C ASP A 74 -24.03 14.25 -0.05
N ARG A 75 -25.23 13.69 -0.25
CA ARG A 75 -26.41 14.38 -0.82
C ARG A 75 -26.87 15.62 -0.03
N SER A 76 -26.29 15.87 1.14
CA SER A 76 -26.60 16.98 2.05
C SER A 76 -25.66 18.18 1.89
N GLY A 77 -24.70 18.15 0.95
CA GLY A 77 -23.79 19.26 0.68
C GLY A 77 -22.83 19.60 1.83
N LYS A 78 -22.73 18.74 2.85
CA LYS A 78 -21.82 18.93 3.98
C LYS A 78 -20.55 18.09 3.77
N TYR A 79 -19.40 18.76 3.86
CA TYR A 79 -18.09 18.10 3.88
C TYR A 79 -17.95 17.26 5.15
N PHE A 80 -17.52 16.01 5.00
CA PHE A 80 -17.40 15.00 6.07
C PHE A 80 -16.37 15.41 7.15
N SER A 81 -16.79 16.24 8.10
CA SER A 81 -15.99 16.69 9.26
C SER A 81 -15.87 15.64 10.38
N SER A 82 -16.38 14.42 10.19
CA SER A 82 -16.43 13.38 11.22
C SER A 82 -15.79 12.07 10.73
N GLN A 83 -14.48 12.11 10.47
CA GLN A 83 -13.72 11.06 9.77
C GLN A 83 -13.36 9.80 10.58
N ARG A 84 -13.94 9.54 11.76
CA ARG A 84 -13.58 8.33 12.55
C ARG A 84 -14.43 7.10 12.26
N PHE A 85 -15.75 7.25 12.07
CA PHE A 85 -16.67 6.09 12.07
C PHE A 85 -16.90 5.46 10.68
N ILE A 86 -16.91 6.26 9.62
CA ILE A 86 -17.20 5.77 8.26
C ILE A 86 -15.99 5.15 7.57
N ILE A 87 -14.79 5.63 7.86
CA ILE A 87 -13.54 5.04 7.33
C ILE A 87 -13.40 3.61 7.83
N LYS A 88 -13.73 3.33 9.10
CA LYS A 88 -13.76 1.97 9.65
C LYS A 88 -14.73 1.10 8.84
N ARG A 89 -15.98 1.55 8.65
CA ARG A 89 -17.01 0.79 7.92
C ARG A 89 -16.67 0.54 6.44
N ILE A 90 -16.06 1.51 5.75
CA ILE A 90 -15.59 1.34 4.36
C ILE A 90 -14.43 0.33 4.32
N PHE A 91 -13.45 0.43 5.20
CA PHE A 91 -12.30 -0.48 5.24
C PHE A 91 -12.70 -1.92 5.57
N THR A 92 -13.65 -2.15 6.48
CA THR A 92 -14.12 -3.50 6.82
C THR A 92 -15.03 -4.09 5.75
N CYS A 93 -15.96 -3.32 5.20
CA CYS A 93 -17.04 -3.88 4.35
C CYS A 93 -16.74 -3.83 2.83
N LYS A 94 -15.98 -2.84 2.34
CA LYS A 94 -15.75 -2.65 0.88
C LYS A 94 -14.36 -2.98 0.40
N VAL A 95 -13.41 -3.19 1.32
CA VAL A 95 -12.00 -3.34 0.95
C VAL A 95 -11.36 -4.65 1.37
N ASN A 96 -12.08 -5.53 2.07
CA ASN A 96 -11.64 -6.88 2.45
C ASN A 96 -10.18 -6.92 2.93
N ILE A 97 -9.81 -6.00 3.83
CA ILE A 97 -8.47 -5.98 4.43
C ILE A 97 -8.52 -6.78 5.73
N ALA A 98 -8.21 -8.07 5.63
CA ALA A 98 -7.48 -8.70 6.72
C ALA A 98 -6.06 -8.13 6.66
N PHE A 99 -5.58 -7.53 7.76
CA PHE A 99 -4.17 -7.19 7.88
C PHE A 99 -3.40 -8.51 7.91
N GLY A 100 -2.91 -8.94 6.76
CA GLY A 100 -1.81 -9.89 6.74
C GLY A 100 -0.65 -9.24 7.48
N TYR A 101 -0.02 -9.97 8.39
CA TYR A 101 1.25 -9.58 8.97
C TYR A 101 2.20 -9.12 7.86
N HIS A 102 3.09 -8.18 8.17
CA HIS A 102 4.21 -7.82 7.32
C HIS A 102 4.86 -9.12 6.85
N ARG A 103 4.64 -9.49 5.58
CA ARG A 103 5.25 -10.69 5.05
C ARG A 103 6.72 -10.35 4.98
N LYS A 104 7.52 -10.99 5.84
CA LYS A 104 8.94 -11.15 5.55
C LYS A 104 9.01 -11.74 4.13
N ASP A 105 10.02 -11.40 3.33
CA ASP A 105 10.19 -11.89 1.95
C ASP A 105 10.37 -13.42 1.85
N THR A 106 10.10 -14.13 2.94
CA THR A 106 10.20 -15.56 3.14
C THR A 106 8.82 -16.14 3.44
N CYS A 107 8.48 -17.26 2.78
CA CYS A 107 7.31 -18.04 3.16
C CYS A 107 7.59 -18.74 4.52
N SER A 108 6.54 -19.23 5.18
CA SER A 108 6.67 -19.94 6.46
C SER A 108 7.58 -21.17 6.38
N SER A 109 7.70 -21.81 5.20
CA SER A 109 8.65 -22.90 4.97
C SER A 109 10.10 -22.40 4.92
N CYS A 110 10.37 -21.29 4.22
CA CYS A 110 11.70 -20.67 4.17
C CYS A 110 12.13 -20.16 5.54
N ASP A 111 11.20 -19.61 6.34
CA ASP A 111 11.49 -19.17 7.71
C ASP A 111 11.96 -20.34 8.58
N ARG A 112 11.27 -21.49 8.53
CA ARG A 112 11.65 -22.70 9.28
C ARG A 112 13.02 -23.20 8.87
N VAL A 113 13.23 -23.39 7.56
CA VAL A 113 14.50 -23.92 7.04
C VAL A 113 15.67 -22.96 7.33
N ASN A 114 15.44 -21.64 7.34
CA ASN A 114 16.49 -20.68 7.70
C ASN A 114 16.87 -20.77 9.18
N VAL A 115 15.90 -20.97 10.08
CA VAL A 115 16.18 -21.20 11.51
C VAL A 115 16.95 -22.51 11.69
N ASP A 116 16.53 -23.56 10.98
CA ASP A 116 17.20 -24.86 11.04
C ASP A 116 18.64 -24.79 10.50
N ILE A 117 18.88 -24.05 9.41
CA ILE A 117 20.22 -23.80 8.86
C ILE A 117 21.12 -23.09 9.88
N GLN A 118 20.58 -22.13 10.62
CA GLN A 118 21.35 -21.40 11.64
C GLN A 118 21.70 -22.27 12.86
N ALA A 119 20.90 -23.29 13.14
CA ALA A 119 21.08 -24.20 14.28
C ALA A 119 21.76 -25.53 13.90
N ALA A 120 22.01 -25.80 12.61
CA ALA A 120 22.46 -27.10 12.13
C ALA A 120 23.96 -27.36 12.31
N SER A 121 24.29 -28.64 12.56
CA SER A 121 25.64 -29.18 12.47
C SER A 121 26.10 -29.31 11.01
N PRO A 122 27.42 -29.40 10.72
CA PRO A 122 27.95 -29.42 9.36
C PRO A 122 27.38 -30.56 8.49
N GLU A 123 27.04 -31.70 9.09
CA GLU A 123 26.50 -32.87 8.41
C GLU A 123 25.04 -32.68 7.96
N GLN A 124 24.25 -31.90 8.70
CA GLN A 124 22.83 -31.66 8.43
C GLN A 124 22.60 -30.46 7.49
N LEU A 125 23.59 -29.57 7.41
CA LEU A 125 23.53 -28.35 6.61
C LEU A 125 23.30 -28.65 5.12
N GLY A 126 23.97 -29.68 4.57
CA GLY A 126 23.84 -30.05 3.16
C GLY A 126 22.41 -30.41 2.77
N ASN A 127 21.72 -31.19 3.59
CA ASN A 127 20.34 -31.60 3.35
C ASN A 127 19.36 -30.42 3.44
N LEU A 128 19.55 -29.52 4.41
CA LEU A 128 18.71 -28.34 4.59
C LEU A 128 18.87 -27.32 3.45
N VAL A 129 20.10 -27.14 2.96
CA VAL A 129 20.38 -26.28 1.79
C VAL A 129 19.74 -26.85 0.54
N GLN A 130 19.84 -28.16 0.30
CA GLN A 130 19.16 -28.82 -0.82
C GLN A 130 17.64 -28.69 -0.74
N GLN A 131 17.05 -28.85 0.45
CA GLN A 131 15.61 -28.66 0.65
C GLN A 131 15.18 -27.22 0.34
N LYS A 132 15.95 -26.22 0.79
CA LYS A 132 15.71 -24.81 0.48
C LYS A 132 15.77 -24.55 -1.02
N GLU A 133 16.78 -25.08 -1.70
CA GLU A 133 16.94 -24.91 -3.14
C GLU A 133 15.78 -25.53 -3.92
N LEU A 134 15.37 -26.76 -3.57
CA LEU A 134 14.27 -27.45 -4.20
C LEU A 134 12.95 -26.69 -4.02
N HIS A 135 12.71 -26.13 -2.84
CA HIS A 135 11.55 -25.28 -2.58
C HIS A 135 11.53 -24.04 -3.48
N LEU A 136 12.66 -23.35 -3.62
CA LEU A 136 12.77 -22.15 -4.48
C LEU A 136 12.55 -22.50 -5.96
N ARG A 137 13.10 -23.61 -6.46
CA ARG A 137 12.88 -24.07 -7.83
C ARG A 137 11.40 -24.36 -8.11
N LYS A 138 10.71 -25.03 -7.19
CA LYS A 138 9.25 -25.27 -7.30
C LYS A 138 8.45 -23.96 -7.34
N ALA A 139 8.81 -23.01 -6.50
CA ALA A 139 8.18 -21.70 -6.49
C ALA A 139 8.41 -20.94 -7.80
N GLN A 140 9.62 -21.02 -8.37
CA GLN A 140 9.96 -20.36 -9.63
C GLN A 140 9.08 -20.84 -10.78
N VAL A 141 8.87 -22.16 -10.91
CA VAL A 141 7.97 -22.73 -11.94
C VAL A 141 6.56 -22.16 -11.85
N PHE A 142 6.01 -22.01 -10.64
CA PHE A 142 4.70 -21.39 -10.44
C PHE A 142 4.68 -19.93 -10.96
N TYR A 143 5.71 -19.14 -10.65
CA TYR A 143 5.79 -17.75 -11.11
C TYR A 143 5.97 -17.65 -12.63
N ASP A 144 6.68 -18.59 -13.24
CA ASP A 144 6.86 -18.66 -14.69
C ASP A 144 5.53 -18.97 -15.38
N CYS A 145 4.81 -20.01 -14.93
CA CYS A 145 3.47 -20.33 -15.43
C CYS A 145 2.50 -19.15 -15.27
N LYS A 146 2.53 -18.47 -14.12
CA LYS A 146 1.70 -17.28 -13.87
C LYS A 146 2.03 -16.13 -14.82
N ARG A 147 3.30 -15.94 -15.17
CA ARG A 147 3.75 -14.89 -16.08
C ARG A 147 3.29 -15.15 -17.51
N VAL A 148 3.41 -16.40 -17.96
CA VAL A 148 2.93 -16.86 -19.26
C VAL A 148 1.42 -16.69 -19.36
N ALA A 149 0.65 -17.15 -18.36
CA ALA A 149 -0.80 -17.00 -18.34
C ALA A 149 -1.26 -15.53 -18.40
N LYS A 150 -0.49 -14.61 -17.82
CA LYS A 150 -0.75 -13.17 -17.89
C LYS A 150 -0.45 -12.57 -19.26
N GLN A 151 0.52 -13.12 -20.00
CA GLN A 151 0.84 -12.67 -21.37
C GLN A 151 -0.17 -13.18 -22.40
N MET A 152 -0.86 -14.29 -22.10
CA MET A 152 -1.89 -14.88 -22.94
C MET A 152 -3.31 -14.34 -22.67
N ALA A 153 -3.46 -13.39 -21.73
CA ALA A 153 -4.73 -12.78 -21.32
C ALA A 153 -4.77 -11.29 -21.68
#